data_AF-A0A445D868-F1
#
_entry.id   AF-A0A445D868-F1
#
_cell.length_a   1.000
_cell.length_b   1.000
_cell.length_c   1.000
_cell.angle_alpha   90.00
_cell.angle_beta   90.00
_cell.angle_gamma   90.00
#
_symmetry.space_group_name_H-M   'P 1'
#
loop_
_entity.id
_entity.type
_entity.pdbx_description
1 polymer ?
#
loop_
_entity_poly.entity_id
_entity_poly.type
_entity_poly.pdbx_seq_one_letter_code
_entity_poly.pdbx_strand_id
1 'polypeptide(L)'
;MQRAIEMCMPTTIHRWCIWYIMKTIPNKLNGYKQHEEIEQEMIHVIWNSFTKDAIDRNWNDFVIKFGVRSNKWLSLYEDCHLWIPVYLDHHFWAGMISTQRSESMHACFNKFITRNISLIQFVKEQREREFDAEDFHTVIPCATKSVVEAQFQHVYTHKKFREVQTQFRENVNCITRSMHSTLGFTTYEVVE
;
A
#
# COMPACT_ATOMS: atom_id res chain seq x y z
N MET A 1 -6.33 -20.80 8.21
CA MET A 1 -6.57 -20.18 6.89
C MET A 1 -5.92 -20.94 5.76
N GLN A 2 -4.62 -21.26 5.84
CA GLN A 2 -3.88 -21.94 4.77
C GLN A 2 -4.61 -23.13 4.13
N ARG A 3 -5.00 -24.16 4.89
CA ARG A 3 -5.74 -25.32 4.35
C ARG A 3 -7.04 -24.94 3.63
N ALA A 4 -7.78 -23.95 4.13
CA ALA A 4 -9.01 -23.51 3.50
C ALA A 4 -8.74 -22.78 2.17
N ILE A 5 -7.66 -22.00 2.09
CA ILE A 5 -7.23 -21.33 0.86
C ILE A 5 -6.77 -22.37 -0.16
N GLU A 6 -5.97 -23.35 0.26
CA GLU A 6 -5.53 -24.46 -0.61
C GLU A 6 -6.73 -25.24 -1.19
N MET A 7 -7.79 -25.44 -0.40
CA MET A 7 -9.01 -26.12 -0.84
C MET A 7 -9.89 -25.26 -1.77
N CYS A 8 -10.10 -23.99 -1.44
CA CYS A 8 -11.05 -23.14 -2.16
C CYS A 8 -10.43 -22.36 -3.33
N MET A 9 -9.12 -22.13 -3.28
CA MET A 9 -8.35 -21.32 -4.23
C MET A 9 -6.98 -21.96 -4.50
N PRO A 10 -6.94 -23.13 -5.17
CA PRO A 10 -5.72 -23.94 -5.29
C PRO A 10 -4.60 -23.28 -6.10
N THR A 11 -4.93 -22.29 -6.93
CA THR A 11 -3.95 -21.51 -7.70
C THR A 11 -3.43 -20.28 -6.95
N THR A 12 -3.94 -20.00 -5.75
CA THR A 12 -3.54 -18.86 -4.94
C THR A 12 -2.37 -19.25 -4.05
N ILE A 13 -1.29 -18.47 -4.13
CA ILE A 13 -0.13 -18.64 -3.25
C ILE A 13 -0.40 -17.91 -1.94
N HIS A 14 -0.55 -18.67 -0.87
CA HIS A 14 -0.70 -18.13 0.46
C HIS A 14 0.67 -17.80 1.07
N ARG A 15 0.91 -16.52 1.34
CA ARG A 15 2.10 -16.03 2.06
C ARG A 15 1.76 -15.62 3.48
N TRP A 16 2.74 -15.69 4.37
CA TRP A 16 2.58 -15.08 5.69
C TRP A 16 2.93 -13.59 5.63
N CYS A 17 2.24 -12.80 6.45
CA CYS A 17 2.42 -11.36 6.47
C CYS A 17 3.73 -10.99 7.19
N ILE A 18 4.76 -10.60 6.43
CA ILE A 18 6.06 -10.21 6.97
C ILE A 18 5.95 -9.11 8.01
N TRP A 19 5.07 -8.12 7.80
CA TRP A 19 4.83 -7.06 8.79
C TRP A 19 4.38 -7.62 10.14
N TYR A 20 3.48 -8.60 10.14
CA TYR A 20 3.01 -9.22 11.37
C TYR A 20 4.15 -9.98 12.06
N ILE A 21 4.94 -10.74 11.30
CA ILE A 21 6.13 -11.44 11.81
C ILE A 21 7.07 -10.44 12.48
N MET A 22 7.44 -9.35 11.79
CA MET A 22 8.30 -8.29 12.33
C MET A 22 7.73 -7.70 13.62
N LYS A 23 6.43 -7.40 13.65
CA LYS A 23 5.76 -6.87 14.85
C LYS A 23 5.78 -7.84 16.04
N THR A 24 5.88 -9.14 15.78
CA THR A 24 5.99 -10.14 16.86
C THR A 24 7.40 -10.31 17.41
N ILE A 25 8.45 -9.90 16.67
CA ILE A 25 9.86 -10.08 17.06
C ILE A 25 10.14 -9.57 18.48
N PRO A 26 9.79 -8.31 18.87
CA PRO A 26 10.12 -7.80 20.20
C PRO A 26 9.57 -8.69 21.32
N ASN A 27 8.30 -9.08 21.20
CA ASN A 27 7.62 -9.93 22.19
C ASN A 27 8.24 -11.34 22.30
N LYS A 28 8.81 -11.85 21.20
CA LYS A 28 9.41 -13.18 21.14
C LYS A 28 10.87 -13.19 21.58
N LEU A 29 11.50 -12.01 21.64
CA LEU A 29 12.88 -11.81 22.07
C LEU A 29 13.01 -11.14 23.45
N ASN A 30 11.92 -10.67 24.08
CA ASN A 30 11.95 -10.01 25.39
C ASN A 30 12.67 -10.77 26.52
N GLY A 31 12.89 -12.09 26.39
CA GLY A 31 13.66 -12.88 27.35
C GLY A 31 15.19 -12.77 27.22
N TYR A 32 15.69 -12.12 26.16
CA TYR A 32 17.12 -11.97 25.89
C TYR A 32 17.62 -10.59 26.34
N LYS A 33 18.78 -10.57 27.01
CA LYS A 33 19.40 -9.32 27.49
C LYS A 33 19.73 -8.33 26.36
N GLN A 34 20.00 -8.84 25.16
CA GLN A 34 20.34 -8.06 23.97
C GLN A 34 19.19 -8.05 22.94
N HIS A 35 17.92 -8.08 23.38
CA HIS A 35 16.79 -8.25 22.48
C HIS A 35 16.73 -7.21 21.34
N GLU A 36 17.15 -5.97 21.60
CA GLU A 36 17.14 -4.89 20.61
C GLU A 36 18.21 -5.11 19.53
N GLU A 37 19.41 -5.54 19.92
CA GLU A 37 20.48 -5.90 18.98
C GLU A 37 20.10 -7.13 18.14
N ILE A 38 19.49 -8.14 18.77
CA ILE A 38 18.99 -9.36 18.10
C ILE A 38 17.90 -8.99 17.09
N GLU A 39 16.97 -8.11 17.47
CA GLU A 39 15.91 -7.63 16.59
C GLU A 39 16.48 -6.90 15.36
N GLN A 40 17.41 -5.96 15.56
CA GLN A 40 18.02 -5.21 14.46
C GLN A 40 18.82 -6.13 13.52
N GLU A 41 19.59 -7.07 14.06
CA GLU A 41 20.33 -8.03 13.22
C GLU A 41 19.37 -8.95 12.45
N MET A 42 18.31 -9.44 13.10
CA MET A 42 17.32 -10.28 12.43
C MET A 42 16.66 -9.54 11.25
N ILE A 43 16.24 -8.29 11.47
CA ILE A 43 15.70 -7.41 10.41
C ILE A 43 16.75 -7.24 9.31
N HIS A 44 18.00 -6.97 9.66
CA HIS A 44 19.09 -6.80 8.70
C HIS A 44 19.28 -8.05 7.83
N VAL A 45 19.35 -9.23 8.44
CA VAL A 45 19.49 -10.52 7.75
C VAL A 45 18.33 -10.75 6.78
N ILE A 46 17.10 -10.47 7.19
CA ILE A 46 15.90 -10.69 6.36
C ILE A 46 15.86 -9.77 5.14
N TRP A 47 16.24 -8.50 5.29
CA TRP A 47 16.10 -7.50 4.22
C TRP A 47 17.34 -7.33 3.34
N ASN A 48 18.54 -7.66 3.84
CA ASN A 48 19.79 -7.45 3.11
C ASN A 48 20.40 -8.75 2.54
N SER A 49 19.67 -9.86 2.60
CA SER A 49 20.06 -11.11 1.95
C SER A 49 19.37 -11.24 0.59
N PHE A 50 20.12 -11.05 -0.49
CA PHE A 50 19.58 -10.99 -1.86
C PHE A 50 19.60 -12.33 -2.60
N THR A 51 20.15 -13.39 -1.99
CA THR A 51 20.11 -14.75 -2.56
C THR A 51 19.69 -15.76 -1.50
N LYS A 52 19.13 -16.89 -1.93
CA LYS A 52 18.74 -18.00 -1.04
C LYS A 52 19.93 -18.50 -0.21
N ASP A 53 21.08 -18.70 -0.86
CA ASP A 53 22.28 -19.11 -0.13
C ASP A 53 22.79 -18.03 0.84
N ALA A 54 22.63 -16.75 0.52
CA ALA A 54 23.02 -15.67 1.42
C ALA A 54 22.13 -15.62 2.66
N ILE A 55 20.80 -15.75 2.50
CA ILE A 55 19.90 -15.76 3.66
C ILE A 55 20.15 -16.95 4.56
N ASP A 56 20.41 -18.15 4.00
CA ASP A 56 20.67 -19.36 4.79
C ASP A 56 21.96 -19.23 5.62
N ARG A 57 23.02 -18.70 5.01
CA ARG A 57 24.28 -18.43 5.71
C ARG A 57 24.10 -17.36 6.79
N ASN A 58 23.57 -16.20 6.41
CA ASN A 58 23.41 -15.05 7.31
C ASN A 58 22.49 -15.38 8.49
N TRP A 59 21.44 -16.16 8.25
CA TRP A 59 20.53 -16.63 9.30
C TRP A 59 21.23 -17.58 10.27
N ASN A 60 22.01 -18.54 9.77
CA ASN A 60 22.76 -19.46 10.62
C ASN A 60 23.81 -18.70 11.46
N ASP A 61 24.52 -17.76 10.85
CA ASP A 61 25.49 -16.90 11.54
C ASP A 61 24.82 -16.07 12.65
N PHE A 62 23.66 -15.48 12.36
CA PHE A 62 22.82 -14.79 13.34
C PHE A 62 22.42 -15.70 14.51
N VAL A 63 21.93 -16.91 14.22
CA VAL A 63 21.49 -17.87 15.25
C VAL A 63 22.65 -18.28 16.15
N ILE A 64 23.84 -18.48 15.58
CA ILE A 64 25.06 -18.82 16.31
C ILE A 64 25.54 -17.63 17.15
N LYS A 65 25.65 -16.44 16.55
CA LYS A 65 26.13 -15.20 17.18
C LYS A 65 25.37 -14.88 18.46
N PHE A 66 24.05 -15.00 18.44
CA PHE A 66 23.19 -14.66 19.58
C PHE A 66 22.75 -15.85 20.44
N GLY A 67 23.18 -17.07 20.09
CA GLY A 67 22.83 -18.28 20.86
C GLY A 67 21.32 -18.55 20.93
N VAL A 68 20.56 -18.10 19.94
CA VAL A 68 19.08 -18.14 19.94
C VAL A 68 18.50 -19.46 19.42
N ARG A 69 19.35 -20.46 19.14
CA ARG A 69 18.95 -21.76 18.55
C ARG A 69 17.87 -22.50 19.34
N SER A 70 17.80 -22.32 20.66
CA SER A 70 16.78 -22.95 21.52
C SER A 70 15.42 -22.24 21.47
N ASN A 71 15.33 -21.06 20.85
CA ASN A 71 14.08 -20.33 20.73
C ASN A 71 13.17 -21.02 19.72
N LYS A 72 12.14 -21.71 20.21
CA LYS A 72 11.15 -22.40 19.37
C LYS A 72 10.46 -21.48 18.38
N TRP A 73 10.33 -20.18 18.66
CA TRP A 73 9.71 -19.25 17.72
C TRP A 73 10.55 -19.06 16.45
N LEU A 74 11.89 -19.20 16.54
CA LEU A 74 12.77 -19.11 15.38
C LEU A 74 12.70 -20.34 14.46
N SER A 75 11.99 -21.40 14.84
CA SER A 75 11.63 -22.47 13.90
C SER A 75 10.74 -21.98 12.75
N LEU A 76 10.17 -20.76 12.87
CA LEU A 76 9.61 -19.97 11.77
C LEU A 76 10.46 -19.98 10.49
N TYR A 77 11.78 -20.10 10.62
CA TYR A 77 12.68 -20.15 9.47
C TYR A 77 12.53 -21.41 8.61
N GLU A 78 12.02 -22.52 9.16
CA GLU A 78 11.69 -23.72 8.39
C GLU A 78 10.69 -23.41 7.27
N ASP A 79 9.78 -22.46 7.54
CA ASP A 79 8.78 -21.95 6.61
C ASP A 79 9.22 -20.64 5.92
N CYS A 80 10.52 -20.33 5.87
CA CYS A 80 11.06 -19.08 5.30
C CYS A 80 10.56 -18.76 3.89
N HIS A 81 10.31 -19.79 3.08
CA HIS A 81 9.78 -19.68 1.73
C HIS A 81 8.37 -19.05 1.66
N LEU A 82 7.63 -19.01 2.76
CA LEU A 82 6.29 -18.41 2.83
C LEU A 82 6.31 -16.92 3.17
N TRP A 83 7.44 -16.34 3.58
CA TRP A 83 7.44 -14.98 4.14
C TRP A 83 8.69 -14.15 3.94
N ILE A 84 9.85 -14.75 3.68
CA ILE A 84 11.09 -14.01 3.44
C ILE A 84 11.11 -13.50 1.98
N PRO A 85 11.43 -12.21 1.73
CA PRO A 85 11.32 -11.61 0.41
C PRO A 85 12.11 -12.34 -0.69
N VAL A 86 13.32 -12.83 -0.39
CA VAL A 86 14.20 -13.50 -1.38
C VAL A 86 13.60 -14.78 -1.97
N TYR A 87 12.67 -15.41 -1.24
CA TYR A 87 11.95 -16.60 -1.73
C TYR A 87 10.68 -16.23 -2.51
N LEU A 88 10.23 -14.98 -2.42
CA LEU A 88 8.97 -14.50 -2.98
C LEU A 88 9.16 -13.65 -4.25
N ASP A 89 10.40 -13.34 -4.62
CA ASP A 89 10.78 -12.50 -5.78
C ASP A 89 10.16 -12.96 -7.12
N HIS A 90 9.99 -14.27 -7.31
CA HIS A 90 9.51 -14.82 -8.58
C HIS A 90 8.02 -14.62 -8.88
N HIS A 91 7.28 -13.89 -8.03
CA HIS A 91 5.86 -13.66 -8.19
C HIS A 91 5.54 -12.16 -8.20
N PHE A 92 4.60 -11.74 -9.05
CA PHE A 92 4.13 -10.35 -9.06
C PHE A 92 3.10 -10.13 -7.94
N TRP A 93 3.41 -9.24 -7.00
CA TRP A 93 2.58 -9.03 -5.81
C TRP A 93 1.85 -7.68 -5.76
N ALA A 94 1.79 -6.93 -6.87
CA ALA A 94 1.08 -5.64 -6.94
C ALA A 94 1.36 -4.67 -5.76
N GLY A 95 2.59 -4.67 -5.23
CA GLY A 95 2.99 -3.86 -4.08
C GLY A 95 2.60 -4.40 -2.69
N MET A 96 2.05 -5.62 -2.60
CA MET A 96 1.67 -6.25 -1.34
C MET A 96 2.87 -6.73 -0.49
N ILE A 97 4.09 -6.80 -1.05
CA ILE A 97 5.32 -7.05 -0.27
C ILE A 97 5.58 -5.91 0.72
N SER A 98 5.22 -4.67 0.35
CA SER A 98 5.37 -3.50 1.21
C SER A 98 4.51 -3.61 2.46
N THR A 99 5.14 -3.41 3.63
CA THR A 99 4.43 -3.37 4.92
C THR A 99 3.47 -2.18 5.01
N GLN A 100 3.66 -1.15 4.18
CA GLN A 100 2.84 0.07 4.15
C GLN A 100 1.34 -0.22 3.98
N ARG A 101 0.97 -1.20 3.14
CA ARG A 101 -0.46 -1.54 2.95
C ARG A 101 -1.04 -2.26 4.15
N SER A 102 -0.32 -3.23 4.72
CA SER A 102 -0.75 -3.90 5.95
C SER A 102 -0.82 -2.94 7.14
N GLU A 103 0.12 -2.01 7.24
CA GLU A 103 0.14 -0.95 8.24
C GLU A 103 -1.03 0.01 8.07
N SER A 104 -1.29 0.46 6.83
CA SER A 104 -2.41 1.35 6.52
C SER A 104 -3.75 0.70 6.84
N MET A 105 -3.95 -0.57 6.44
CA MET A 105 -5.15 -1.32 6.80
C MET A 105 -5.27 -1.49 8.31
N HIS A 106 -4.21 -1.91 9.00
CA HIS A 106 -4.21 -2.08 10.45
C HIS A 106 -4.46 -0.74 11.18
N ALA A 107 -3.89 0.36 10.71
CA ALA A 107 -4.13 1.70 11.26
C ALA A 107 -5.57 2.17 11.00
N CYS A 108 -6.12 1.86 9.82
CA CYS A 108 -7.53 2.08 9.51
C CYS A 108 -8.38 1.32 10.53
N PHE A 109 -8.21 0.00 10.64
CA PHE A 109 -9.01 -0.82 11.56
C PHE A 109 -8.85 -0.41 13.02
N ASN A 110 -7.64 -0.13 13.50
CA ASN A 110 -7.42 0.29 14.89
C ASN A 110 -8.15 1.58 15.28
N LYS A 111 -8.44 2.49 14.33
CA LYS A 111 -9.24 3.68 14.61
C LYS A 111 -10.69 3.34 14.96
N PHE A 112 -11.21 2.24 14.45
CA PHE A 112 -12.63 1.88 14.57
C PHE A 112 -12.88 0.66 15.45
N ILE A 113 -11.92 -0.25 15.57
CA ILE A 113 -12.01 -1.38 16.50
C ILE A 113 -11.62 -0.89 17.89
N THR A 114 -12.49 -0.06 18.48
CA THR A 114 -12.48 0.18 19.92
C THR A 114 -13.27 -0.93 20.61
N ARG A 115 -12.93 -1.21 21.88
CA ARG A 115 -13.46 -2.34 22.66
C ARG A 115 -15.01 -2.39 22.74
N ASN A 116 -15.70 -1.30 22.41
CA ASN A 116 -17.15 -1.13 22.54
C ASN A 116 -17.90 -1.01 21.19
N ILE A 117 -17.24 -1.18 20.03
CA ILE A 117 -17.96 -1.17 18.75
C ILE A 117 -18.63 -2.52 18.49
N SER A 118 -19.94 -2.50 18.23
CA SER A 118 -20.68 -3.69 17.82
C SER A 118 -20.39 -4.05 16.36
N LEU A 119 -20.53 -5.33 16.00
CA LEU A 119 -20.37 -5.80 14.62
C LEU A 119 -21.28 -5.03 13.64
N ILE A 120 -22.50 -4.69 14.07
CA ILE A 120 -23.47 -3.93 13.27
C ILE A 120 -22.94 -2.51 13.01
N GLN A 121 -22.42 -1.84 14.04
CA GLN A 121 -21.84 -0.50 13.93
C GLN A 121 -20.65 -0.52 12.95
N PHE A 122 -19.77 -1.52 13.08
CA PHE A 122 -18.62 -1.69 12.20
C PHE A 122 -19.03 -1.88 10.73
N VAL A 123 -20.01 -2.74 10.46
CA VAL A 123 -20.50 -3.00 9.09
C VAL A 123 -21.14 -1.75 8.50
N LYS A 124 -21.91 -0.98 9.30
CA LYS A 124 -22.54 0.26 8.84
C LYS A 124 -21.51 1.31 8.42
N GLU A 125 -20.46 1.52 9.21
CA GLU A 125 -19.36 2.46 8.93
C GLU A 125 -18.47 2.03 7.76
N GLN A 126 -18.36 0.73 7.48
CA GLN A 126 -17.70 0.24 6.26
C GLN A 126 -18.58 0.50 5.03
N ARG A 127 -19.89 0.22 5.14
CA ARG A 127 -20.85 0.45 4.07
C ARG A 127 -21.01 1.92 3.71
N GLU A 128 -21.02 2.81 4.70
CA GLU A 128 -21.08 4.27 4.46
C GLU A 128 -19.82 4.75 3.72
N ARG A 129 -18.64 4.19 4.01
CA ARG A 129 -17.41 4.47 3.23
C ARG A 129 -17.39 3.84 1.86
N GLU A 130 -17.93 2.64 1.70
CA GLU A 130 -18.14 2.05 0.38
C GLU A 130 -19.11 2.91 -0.44
N PHE A 131 -20.12 3.51 0.19
CA PHE A 131 -21.03 4.45 -0.46
C PHE A 131 -20.34 5.78 -0.81
N ASP A 132 -19.50 6.32 0.07
CA ASP A 132 -18.61 7.44 -0.23
C ASP A 132 -17.58 7.07 -1.33
N ALA A 133 -17.28 5.78 -1.50
CA ALA A 133 -16.47 5.24 -2.59
C ALA A 133 -17.29 4.85 -3.83
N GLU A 134 -18.61 4.72 -3.74
CA GLU A 134 -19.53 4.62 -4.88
C GLU A 134 -19.76 6.00 -5.51
N ASP A 135 -19.43 7.08 -4.81
CA ASP A 135 -19.16 8.38 -5.41
C ASP A 135 -17.97 8.34 -6.39
N PHE A 136 -17.34 7.20 -6.67
CA PHE A 136 -16.42 7.03 -7.81
C PHE A 136 -17.16 6.67 -9.12
N HIS A 137 -18.43 6.28 -9.05
CA HIS A 137 -19.28 6.00 -10.21
C HIS A 137 -20.16 7.19 -10.62
N THR A 138 -20.24 8.22 -9.78
CA THR A 138 -20.82 9.51 -10.14
C THR A 138 -19.82 10.26 -11.02
N VAL A 139 -20.30 10.98 -12.03
CA VAL A 139 -19.41 11.82 -12.86
C VAL A 139 -19.53 13.24 -12.34
N ILE A 140 -18.46 13.80 -11.77
CA ILE A 140 -18.43 15.23 -11.40
C ILE A 140 -18.53 16.04 -12.69
N PRO A 141 -19.58 16.84 -12.91
CA PRO A 141 -19.75 17.60 -14.16
C PRO A 141 -18.65 18.66 -14.32
N CYS A 142 -18.25 18.92 -15.57
CA CYS A 142 -17.33 20.01 -15.89
C CYS A 142 -17.92 21.37 -15.46
N ALA A 143 -17.06 22.23 -14.94
CA ALA A 143 -17.38 23.60 -14.54
C ALA A 143 -17.40 24.55 -15.74
N THR A 144 -16.66 24.22 -16.81
CA THR A 144 -16.60 24.99 -18.06
C THR A 144 -16.97 24.12 -19.26
N LYS A 145 -17.14 24.75 -20.42
CA LYS A 145 -17.33 24.06 -21.71
C LYS A 145 -16.01 23.69 -22.40
N SER A 146 -14.89 23.72 -21.66
CA SER A 146 -13.57 23.40 -22.22
C SER A 146 -13.45 21.91 -22.55
N VAL A 147 -13.03 21.61 -23.79
CA VAL A 147 -12.75 20.23 -24.23
C VAL A 147 -11.60 19.61 -23.43
N VAL A 148 -10.66 20.44 -22.96
CA VAL A 148 -9.52 20.02 -22.13
C VAL A 148 -9.99 19.59 -20.74
N GLU A 149 -10.96 20.29 -20.15
CA GLU A 149 -11.53 19.91 -18.85
C GLU A 149 -12.26 18.56 -18.95
N ALA A 150 -13.01 18.33 -20.03
CA ALA A 150 -13.70 17.07 -20.28
C ALA A 150 -12.73 15.88 -20.40
N GLN A 151 -11.53 16.08 -20.96
CA GLN A 151 -10.50 15.04 -20.98
C GLN A 151 -10.01 14.70 -19.57
N PHE A 152 -9.76 15.71 -18.73
CA PHE A 152 -9.34 15.48 -17.35
C PHE A 152 -10.43 14.81 -16.51
N GLN A 153 -11.70 15.12 -16.75
CA GLN A 153 -12.84 14.47 -16.09
C GLN A 153 -12.84 12.94 -16.31
N HIS A 154 -12.46 12.50 -17.51
CA HIS A 154 -12.45 11.08 -17.86
C HIS A 154 -11.24 10.32 -17.29
N VAL A 155 -10.11 11.01 -17.10
CA VAL A 155 -8.83 10.36 -16.77
C VAL A 155 -8.50 10.48 -15.27
N TYR A 156 -8.95 11.53 -14.59
CA TYR A 156 -8.52 11.83 -13.21
C TYR A 156 -9.50 11.32 -12.16
N THR A 157 -8.95 10.97 -11.00
CA THR A 157 -9.77 10.74 -9.80
C THR A 157 -10.48 12.02 -9.39
N HIS A 158 -11.65 11.91 -8.76
CA HIS A 158 -12.46 13.06 -8.32
C HIS A 158 -11.69 14.12 -7.54
N LYS A 159 -10.80 13.71 -6.65
CA LYS A 159 -9.96 14.64 -5.88
C LYS A 159 -9.06 15.48 -6.80
N LYS A 160 -8.39 14.84 -7.75
CA LYS A 160 -7.49 15.53 -8.69
C LYS A 160 -8.25 16.32 -9.74
N PHE A 161 -9.42 15.84 -10.17
CA PHE A 161 -10.28 16.59 -11.07
C PHE A 161 -10.80 17.88 -10.42
N ARG A 162 -11.19 17.86 -9.13
CA ARG A 162 -11.60 19.08 -8.41
C ARG A 162 -10.49 20.13 -8.32
N GLU A 163 -9.23 19.73 -8.15
CA GLU A 163 -8.10 20.67 -8.16
C GLU A 163 -7.94 21.36 -9.51
N VAL A 164 -8.06 20.60 -10.61
CA VAL A 164 -8.04 21.13 -11.98
C VAL A 164 -9.25 22.05 -12.23
N GLN A 165 -10.44 21.67 -11.75
CA GLN A 165 -11.64 22.51 -11.86
C GLN A 165 -11.49 23.87 -11.19
N THR A 166 -10.82 23.95 -10.03
CA THR A 166 -10.54 25.22 -9.37
C THR A 166 -9.72 26.14 -10.28
N GLN A 167 -8.69 25.61 -10.92
CA GLN A 167 -7.86 26.37 -11.88
C GLN A 167 -8.66 26.82 -13.11
N PHE A 168 -9.53 25.95 -13.65
CA PHE A 168 -10.40 26.33 -14.76
C PHE A 168 -11.42 27.41 -14.36
N ARG A 169 -11.96 27.36 -13.14
CA ARG A 169 -12.90 28.36 -12.60
C ARG A 169 -12.24 29.72 -12.37
N GLU A 170 -10.99 29.72 -11.95
CA GLU A 170 -10.19 30.95 -11.76
C GLU A 170 -9.83 31.59 -13.11
N ASN A 171 -9.70 30.78 -14.18
CA ASN A 171 -9.35 31.24 -15.52
C ASN A 171 -10.54 31.56 -16.46
N VAL A 172 -11.81 31.50 -15.98
CA VAL A 172 -13.01 31.74 -16.82
C VAL A 172 -13.13 33.20 -17.29
N ASN A 173 -12.35 34.13 -16.72
CA ASN A 173 -12.42 35.55 -17.05
C ASN A 173 -11.58 35.97 -18.26
N CYS A 174 -10.76 35.08 -18.83
CA CYS A 174 -9.92 35.44 -19.98
C CYS A 174 -10.71 35.35 -21.29
N ILE A 175 -11.27 36.47 -21.76
CA ILE A 175 -11.88 36.54 -23.10
C ILE A 175 -10.75 36.63 -24.12
N THR A 176 -10.57 35.55 -24.89
CA THR A 176 -9.55 35.52 -25.94
C THR A 176 -10.14 36.00 -27.26
N ARG A 177 -9.65 37.12 -27.78
CA ARG A 177 -10.11 37.66 -29.08
C ARG A 177 -9.14 37.24 -30.17
N SER A 178 -9.64 36.52 -31.17
CA SER A 178 -8.88 36.14 -32.37
C SER A 178 -8.60 37.39 -33.21
N MET A 179 -7.32 37.77 -33.36
CA MET A 179 -6.97 38.98 -34.13
C MET A 179 -6.50 38.68 -35.56
N HIS A 180 -5.69 37.66 -35.84
CA HIS A 180 -5.32 37.30 -37.22
C HIS A 180 -4.69 35.90 -37.32
N SER A 181 -4.96 35.18 -38.42
CA SER A 181 -4.22 33.97 -38.80
C SER A 181 -3.37 34.25 -40.04
N THR A 182 -2.05 34.07 -39.94
CA THR A 182 -1.17 34.10 -41.11
C THR A 182 -0.13 32.99 -40.97
N LEU A 183 0.03 32.18 -42.03
CA LEU A 183 1.08 31.17 -42.20
C LEU A 183 1.35 30.31 -40.94
N GLY A 184 0.34 29.56 -40.50
CA GLY A 184 0.51 28.44 -39.56
C GLY A 184 0.57 28.80 -38.07
N PHE A 185 0.50 30.07 -37.70
CA PHE A 185 0.37 30.50 -36.31
C PHE A 185 -0.88 31.34 -36.10
N THR A 186 -1.56 31.11 -34.98
CA THR A 186 -2.72 31.91 -34.53
C THR A 186 -2.32 32.67 -33.28
N THR A 187 -2.35 34.00 -33.38
CA THR A 187 -2.05 34.88 -32.26
C THR A 187 -3.36 35.29 -31.57
N TYR A 188 -3.38 35.11 -30.26
CA TYR A 188 -4.51 35.37 -29.39
C TYR A 188 -4.16 36.53 -28.46
N GLU A 189 -5.01 37.55 -28.40
CA GLU A 189 -4.92 38.58 -27.37
C GLU A 189 -5.77 38.14 -26.17
N VAL A 190 -5.13 38.05 -25.00
CA VAL A 190 -5.82 37.79 -23.73
C VAL A 190 -6.22 39.15 -23.17
N VAL A 191 -7.51 39.43 -23.16
CA VAL A 191 -8.06 40.64 -22.52
C VAL A 191 -8.55 40.24 -21.13
N GLU A 192 -8.01 40.91 -20.11
CA GLU A 192 -8.41 40.80 -18.69
C GLU A 192 -9.69 41.58 -18.39
#